data_AF-A0A9N9PFN9-F1
#
_entry.id   AF-A0A9N9PFN9-F1
#
_cell.length_a   1.000
_cell.length_b   1.000
_cell.length_c   1.000
_cell.angle_alpha   90.00
_cell.angle_beta   90.00
_cell.angle_gamma   90.00
#
_symmetry.space_group_name_H-M   'P 1'
#
loop_
_entity.id
_entity.type
_entity.pdbx_description
1 polymer ?
#
loop_
_entity_poly.entity_id
_entity_poly.type
_entity_poly.pdbx_seq_one_letter_code
_entity_poly.pdbx_strand_id
1 'polypeptide(L)' 'PWARREAWRAHPRFSRANVIRNAWPGFTWGLGAFLIYLGYDALSTRGHLGGENNKPHSTETTSSETH' A
#
# COMPACT_ATOMS: atom_id res chain seq x y z
N PRO A 1 -38.69 21.36 17.66
CA PRO A 1 -38.10 21.91 18.92
C PRO A 1 -37.70 20.86 19.99
N TRP A 2 -37.44 19.60 19.61
CA TRP A 2 -37.12 18.50 20.55
C TRP A 2 -35.63 18.10 20.55
N ALA A 3 -34.88 18.55 19.54
CA ALA A 3 -33.44 18.28 19.41
C ALA A 3 -32.63 18.72 20.65
N ARG A 4 -32.97 19.87 21.26
CA ARG A 4 -32.32 20.34 22.51
C ARG A 4 -32.62 19.44 23.71
N ARG A 5 -33.75 18.72 23.67
CA ARG A 5 -34.22 17.79 24.71
C ARG A 5 -33.69 16.37 24.49
N GLU A 6 -33.28 16.01 23.27
CA GLU A 6 -32.62 14.74 22.93
C GLU A 6 -31.10 14.82 22.98
N ALA A 7 -30.52 16.03 23.08
CA ALA A 7 -29.08 16.26 23.11
C ALA A 7 -28.33 15.48 24.22
N TRP A 8 -28.98 15.21 25.36
CA TRP A 8 -28.36 14.38 26.42
C TRP A 8 -28.17 12.91 26.01
N ARG A 9 -28.96 12.40 25.05
CA ARG A 9 -28.80 11.05 24.48
C ARG A 9 -27.72 11.01 23.40
N ALA A 10 -27.50 12.14 22.72
CA ALA A 10 -26.45 12.30 21.74
C ALA A 10 -25.11 12.59 22.43
N HIS A 11 -24.64 11.65 23.25
CA HIS A 11 -23.34 11.81 23.89
C HIS A 11 -22.21 11.57 22.86
N PRO A 12 -21.19 12.45 22.75
CA PRO A 12 -20.09 12.31 21.79
C PRO A 12 -19.37 10.96 21.86
N ARG A 13 -19.37 10.32 23.04
CA ARG A 13 -18.85 8.95 23.26
C ARG A 13 -19.50 7.89 22.37
N PHE A 14 -20.80 8.03 22.08
CA PHE A 14 -21.57 7.10 21.25
C PHE A 14 -21.67 7.53 19.79
N SER A 15 -20.91 8.57 19.39
CA SER A 15 -20.76 8.94 17.99
C SER A 15 -20.33 7.73 17.16
N ARG A 16 -20.96 7.55 15.99
CA ARG A 16 -20.61 6.46 15.05
C ARG A 16 -19.13 6.47 14.69
N ALA A 17 -18.53 7.65 14.58
CA ALA A 17 -17.10 7.80 14.31
C ALA A 17 -16.23 7.27 15.46
N ASN A 18 -16.65 7.46 16.71
CA ASN A 18 -15.92 6.98 17.88
C ASN A 18 -16.00 5.45 18.00
N VAL A 19 -17.16 4.86 17.70
CA VAL A 19 -17.34 3.40 17.63
C VAL A 19 -16.44 2.78 16.55
N ILE A 20 -16.39 3.38 15.35
CA ILE A 20 -15.54 2.90 14.25
C ILE A 20 -14.05 3.00 14.62
N ARG A 21 -13.62 4.12 15.21
CA ARG A 21 -12.25 4.31 15.70
C ARG A 21 -11.87 3.25 16.75
N ASN A 22 -12.79 2.91 17.65
CA ASN A 22 -12.52 2.03 18.79
C ASN A 22 -12.75 0.55 18.50
N ALA A 23 -13.43 0.22 17.39
CA ALA A 23 -13.67 -1.16 16.98
C ALA A 23 -12.39 -1.90 16.54
N TRP A 24 -11.33 -1.15 16.18
CA TRP A 24 -10.08 -1.70 15.67
C TRP A 24 -8.89 -1.17 16.49
N PRO A 25 -8.73 -1.64 17.74
CA PRO A 25 -7.61 -1.21 18.58
C PRO A 25 -6.30 -1.59 17.88
N GLY A 26 -5.51 -0.58 17.49
CA GLY A 26 -4.20 -0.79 16.86
C GLY A 26 -4.20 -0.94 15.34
N PHE A 27 -5.34 -0.86 14.64
CA PHE A 27 -5.34 -0.90 13.16
C PHE A 27 -4.53 0.23 12.54
N THR A 28 -4.54 1.43 13.15
CA THR A 28 -3.70 2.54 12.70
C THR A 28 -2.21 2.22 12.77
N TRP A 29 -1.77 1.48 13.80
CA TRP A 29 -0.38 1.07 13.96
C TRP A 29 0.00 -0.02 12.97
N GLY A 30 -0.87 -1.03 12.78
CA GLY A 30 -0.66 -2.09 11.79
C GLY A 30 -0.58 -1.52 10.36
N LEU A 31 -1.54 -0.65 9.99
CA LEU A 31 -1.54 0.02 8.70
C LEU A 31 -0.30 0.90 8.51
N GLY A 32 0.11 1.65 9.54
CA GLY A 32 1.31 2.49 9.50
C GLY A 32 2.59 1.68 9.28
N ALA A 33 2.78 0.60 10.03
CA ALA A 33 3.94 -0.29 9.88
C ALA A 33 3.98 -0.94 8.48
N PHE A 34 2.82 -1.36 7.98
CA PHE A 34 2.69 -1.94 6.64
C PHE A 34 3.09 -0.94 5.54
N LEU A 35 2.62 0.30 5.61
CA LEU A 35 2.98 1.33 4.62
C LEU A 35 4.47 1.67 4.64
N ILE A 36 5.09 1.70 5.82
CA ILE A 36 6.55 1.90 5.95
C ILE A 36 7.29 0.74 5.27
N TYR A 37 6.87 -0.51 5.51
CA TYR A 37 7.45 -1.68 4.87
C TYR A 37 7.31 -1.61 3.34
N LEU A 38 6.13 -1.28 2.81
CA LEU A 38 5.93 -1.12 1.37
C LEU A 38 6.81 -0.03 0.77
N GLY A 39 6.97 1.10 1.46
CA GLY A 39 7.86 2.18 1.01
C GLY A 39 9.33 1.73 0.96
N TYR A 40 9.78 0.98 1.96
CA TYR A 40 11.12 0.40 2.00
C TYR A 40 11.33 -0.66 0.90
N ASP A 41 10.38 -1.56 0.75
CA ASP A 41 10.41 -2.64 -0.25
C ASP A 41 10.39 -2.07 -1.67
N ALA A 42 9.52 -1.10 -1.94
CA ALA A 42 9.44 -0.42 -3.23
C ALA A 42 10.72 0.37 -3.57
N LEU A 43 11.39 0.97 -2.59
CA LEU A 43 12.66 1.66 -2.82
C LEU A 43 13.79 0.65 -3.08
N SER A 44 13.83 -0.43 -2.31
CA SER A 44 14.86 -1.48 -2.40
C SER A 44 14.75 -2.28 -3.71
N THR A 45 13.55 -2.63 -4.14
CA THR A 45 13.30 -3.32 -5.42
C THR A 45 13.54 -2.43 -6.64
N ARG A 46 13.24 -1.13 -6.58
CA ARG A 46 13.63 -0.18 -7.65
C ARG A 46 15.15 -0.05 -7.81
N GLY A 47 15.90 -0.18 -6.72
CA GLY A 47 17.37 -0.26 -6.78
C GLY A 47 17.88 -1.56 -7.44
N HIS A 48 17.15 -2.66 -7.32
CA HIS A 48 17.53 -3.97 -7.89
C HIS A 48 17.07 -4.18 -9.34
N LEU A 49 15.98 -3.53 -9.77
CA LEU A 49 15.39 -3.70 -11.11
C LEU A 49 15.86 -2.66 -12.15
N GLY A 50 16.77 -1.74 -11.79
CA GLY A 50 17.35 -0.77 -12.71
C GLY A 50 18.37 -1.33 -13.71
N GLY A 51 18.60 -2.64 -13.75
CA GLY A 51 19.79 -3.24 -14.38
C GLY A 51 19.60 -4.07 -15.66
N GLU A 52 18.39 -4.41 -16.11
CA GLU A 52 18.27 -5.48 -17.14
C GLU A 52 17.32 -5.22 -18.31
N ASN A 53 17.34 -4.01 -18.90
CA ASN A 53 16.60 -3.70 -20.14
C ASN A 53 17.47 -3.45 -21.38
N ASN A 54 18.75 -3.88 -21.38
CA ASN A 54 19.66 -3.74 -22.54
C ASN A 54 20.30 -5.08 -22.95
N LYS A 55 19.51 -6.11 -23.26
CA LYS A 55 20.05 -7.27 -24.02
C LYS A 55 19.98 -6.92 -25.51
N PRO A 56 21.08 -6.59 -26.20
CA PRO A 56 21.07 -6.54 -27.66
C PRO A 56 20.81 -7.95 -28.17
N HIS A 57 19.80 -8.10 -29.03
CA HIS A 57 19.52 -9.35 -29.71
C HIS A 57 20.58 -9.55 -30.81
N SER A 58 21.79 -9.96 -30.44
CA SER A 58 22.80 -10.43 -31.41
C SER A 58 22.46 -11.87 -31.78
N THR A 59 21.65 -12.03 -32.83
CA THR A 59 21.59 -13.27 -33.60
C THR A 59 22.48 -13.10 -34.83
N GLU A 60 23.79 -13.18 -34.62
CA GLU A 60 24.71 -13.51 -35.70
C GLU A 60 25.12 -14.98 -35.56
N THR A 61 25.24 -15.63 -36.73
CA THR A 61 25.81 -16.97 -37.00
C THR A 61 24.79 -18.09 -37.28
N THR A 62 24.18 -18.05 -38.47
CA THR A 62 24.01 -19.27 -39.28
C THR A 62 24.88 -19.11 -40.52
N SER A 63 26.18 -19.33 -40.32
CA SER A 63 27.10 -19.70 -41.38
C SER A 63 26.75 -21.12 -41.82
N SER A 64 25.92 -21.25 -42.85
CA SER A 64 25.69 -22.50 -43.56
C SER A 64 26.07 -22.32 -45.03
N GLU A 65 27.37 -22.23 -45.27
CA GLU A 65 27.99 -22.63 -46.54
C GLU A 65 28.86 -23.86 -46.23
N THR A 66 28.43 -25.04 -46.69
CA THR A 66 29.25 -26.18 -47.17
C THR A 66 28.36 -27.42 -47.32
N HIS A 67 27.73 -27.59 -48.49
CA HIS A 67 27.93 -28.76 -49.35
C HIS A 67 27.27 -28.58 -50.73
#